data_AF-B4FJU8-F1
#
_entry.id   AF-B4FJU8-F1
#
_cell.length_a   1.000
_cell.length_b   1.000
_cell.length_c   1.000
_cell.angle_alpha   90.00
_cell.angle_beta   90.00
_cell.angle_gamma   90.00
#
_symmetry.space_group_name_H-M   'P 1'
#
loop_
_entity.id
_entity.type
_entity.pdbx_description
1 polymer ?
#
loop_
_entity_poly.entity_id
_entity_poly.type
_entity_poly.pdbx_seq_one_letter_code
_entity_poly.pdbx_strand_id
1 'polypeptide(L)'
;MAATFAFIPLLLLVCVQSAAPVLGFTRSEFPEDFVFGSATSAYQYEGAVGEDGRSPSIWDTFTHAGRMPDKSNGDVAADGYNKYKDDVKLIIDNNLEAYRFSISWSRLIPNGRGAINPKGIEYYNNLIDELVTHGVQVHVMIYQLDLPQILEDEYGGWLSPMVVEDFTAYADVCFREFGDRVSHWTTLDEVNVAAIGSYDNGQIAPGRCSDPFGTKKCTVGNSSVEPYIAAHNMLLAHASATRLYREKYQHAPTSIPADPRGLQLLVEYLSEAYGNLPIYIQETGYATTNGSLHDTDRVDYMKTHISSTLAALRNGANVKGYFAWCFLDVFEYLSGFMSQYGLYRVDFEDEALPRQARLSARWYSKFLENKGIHVEDELDDAGSHVEQ
;
A
#
# COMPACT_ATOMS: atom_id res chain seq x y z
N MET A 1 -47.81 47.39 37.13
CA MET A 1 -46.56 46.61 37.10
C MET A 1 -46.94 45.16 36.83
N ALA A 2 -46.89 44.76 35.56
CA ALA A 2 -47.20 43.40 35.13
C ALA A 2 -45.90 42.78 34.62
N ALA A 3 -45.47 41.70 35.27
CA ALA A 3 -44.28 40.94 34.91
C ALA A 3 -44.64 39.99 33.75
N THR A 4 -43.97 40.15 32.61
CA THR A 4 -44.09 39.27 31.46
C THR A 4 -43.17 38.06 31.67
N PHE A 5 -43.75 36.89 31.91
CA PHE A 5 -43.03 35.61 31.89
C PHE A 5 -42.84 35.18 30.44
N ALA A 6 -41.58 35.11 29.98
CA ALA A 6 -41.22 34.51 28.70
C ALA A 6 -41.07 33.00 28.89
N PHE A 7 -41.93 32.23 28.21
CA PHE A 7 -41.78 30.79 28.02
C PHE A 7 -40.63 30.55 27.03
N ILE A 8 -39.53 29.96 27.50
CA ILE A 8 -38.47 29.42 26.62
C ILE A 8 -38.79 27.92 26.45
N PRO A 9 -39.05 27.42 25.24
CA PRO A 9 -39.11 25.99 25.02
C PRO A 9 -37.69 25.45 25.12
N LEU A 10 -37.44 24.71 26.20
CA LEU A 10 -36.25 23.91 26.39
C LEU A 10 -36.27 22.80 25.32
N LEU A 11 -35.65 23.06 24.17
CA LEU A 11 -35.28 22.02 23.23
C LEU A 11 -34.24 21.17 23.96
N LEU A 12 -34.68 20.08 24.58
CA LEU A 12 -33.83 18.97 24.99
C LEU A 12 -33.24 18.41 23.70
N LEU A 13 -32.08 18.95 23.31
CA LEU A 13 -31.17 18.29 22.42
C LEU A 13 -30.73 17.03 23.18
N VAL A 14 -31.47 15.94 22.97
CA VAL A 14 -30.93 14.62 23.22
C VAL A 14 -29.81 14.48 22.19
N CYS A 15 -28.62 14.96 22.56
CA CYS A 15 -27.40 14.40 22.03
C CYS A 15 -27.49 12.91 22.37
N VAL A 16 -28.02 12.12 21.44
CA VAL A 16 -27.53 10.77 21.28
C VAL A 16 -26.08 10.99 20.90
N GLN A 17 -25.22 11.10 21.91
CA GLN A 17 -23.87 10.61 21.77
C GLN A 17 -24.10 9.18 21.30
N SER A 18 -23.92 8.94 20.01
CA SER A 18 -23.63 7.59 19.57
C SER A 18 -22.39 7.21 20.35
N ALA A 19 -22.57 6.52 21.47
CA ALA A 19 -21.51 5.78 22.09
C ALA A 19 -20.86 4.99 20.94
N ALA A 20 -19.57 5.19 20.73
CA ALA A 20 -18.81 4.41 19.75
C ALA A 20 -19.16 2.94 20.00
N PRO A 21 -19.68 2.18 19.02
CA PRO A 21 -20.11 0.83 19.29
C PRO A 21 -18.87 -0.05 19.56
N VAL A 22 -18.81 -0.58 20.78
CA VAL A 22 -18.22 -1.85 21.20
C VAL A 22 -16.81 -2.17 20.65
N LEU A 23 -15.79 -1.93 21.48
CA LEU A 23 -14.44 -2.47 21.32
C LEU A 23 -14.46 -3.99 21.51
N GLY A 24 -14.82 -4.71 20.46
CA GLY A 24 -14.78 -6.16 20.47
C GLY A 24 -15.32 -6.71 19.17
N PHE A 25 -14.42 -7.00 18.23
CA PHE A 25 -14.74 -7.75 17.03
C PHE A 25 -13.74 -8.90 16.85
N THR A 26 -14.17 -9.94 16.15
CA THR A 26 -13.35 -11.13 15.86
C THR A 26 -13.32 -11.40 14.36
N ARG A 27 -12.31 -12.16 13.90
CA ARG A 27 -12.20 -12.58 12.50
C ARG A 27 -13.45 -13.31 12.00
N SER A 28 -14.18 -13.99 12.89
CA SER A 28 -15.40 -14.74 12.58
C SER A 28 -16.62 -13.88 12.24
N GLU A 29 -16.58 -12.57 12.53
CA GLU A 29 -17.66 -11.64 12.15
C GLU A 29 -17.54 -11.16 10.71
N PHE A 30 -16.40 -11.40 10.06
CA PHE A 30 -16.20 -11.18 8.65
C PHE A 30 -16.62 -12.43 7.84
N PRO A 31 -17.06 -12.27 6.59
CA PRO A 31 -17.35 -13.39 5.71
C PRO A 31 -16.16 -14.37 5.60
N GLU A 32 -16.47 -15.65 5.33
CA GLU A 32 -15.45 -16.68 5.16
C GLU A 32 -14.57 -16.42 3.92
N ASP A 33 -15.12 -15.79 2.88
CA ASP A 33 -14.41 -15.37 1.67
C ASP A 33 -13.71 -14.00 1.79
N PHE A 34 -13.85 -13.31 2.93
CA PHE A 34 -13.12 -12.07 3.18
C PHE A 34 -11.67 -12.39 3.52
N VAL A 35 -10.71 -11.68 2.92
CA VAL A 35 -9.28 -11.92 3.17
C VAL A 35 -8.61 -10.80 3.94
N PHE A 36 -7.80 -11.19 4.92
CA PHE A 36 -6.90 -10.30 5.64
C PHE A 36 -5.46 -10.53 5.18
N GLY A 37 -4.81 -9.45 4.78
CA GLY A 37 -3.45 -9.50 4.28
C GLY A 37 -2.59 -8.35 4.74
N SER A 38 -1.37 -8.36 4.25
CA SER A 38 -0.44 -7.24 4.34
C SER A 38 0.28 -7.07 3.00
N ALA A 39 1.04 -6.00 2.86
CA ALA A 39 1.63 -5.62 1.60
C ALA A 39 3.08 -5.12 1.72
N THR A 40 3.79 -5.19 0.59
CA THR A 40 5.07 -4.53 0.33
C THR A 40 5.12 -4.06 -1.13
N SER A 41 6.15 -3.29 -1.49
CA SER A 41 6.38 -2.87 -2.88
C SER A 41 7.84 -3.09 -3.28
N ALA A 42 8.06 -3.42 -4.55
CA ALA A 42 9.34 -3.86 -5.08
C ALA A 42 10.51 -2.92 -4.72
N TYR A 43 10.44 -1.63 -5.07
CA TYR A 43 11.54 -0.71 -4.77
C TYR A 43 11.71 -0.46 -3.27
N GLN A 44 10.61 -0.48 -2.50
CA GLN A 44 10.67 -0.23 -1.06
C GLN A 44 11.21 -1.46 -0.29
N TYR A 45 11.05 -2.67 -0.83
CA TYR A 45 11.31 -3.95 -0.18
C TYR A 45 12.56 -4.69 -0.69
N GLU A 46 12.71 -4.84 -2.00
CA GLU A 46 13.56 -5.88 -2.59
C GLU A 46 15.05 -5.62 -2.42
N GLY A 47 15.51 -4.42 -2.72
CA GLY A 47 16.94 -4.13 -2.86
C GLY A 47 17.57 -4.85 -4.05
N ALA A 48 18.80 -5.34 -3.87
CA ALA A 48 19.60 -6.03 -4.89
C ALA A 48 19.73 -5.18 -6.17
N VAL A 49 20.11 -3.91 -6.00
CA VAL A 49 20.33 -2.99 -7.12
C VAL A 49 21.45 -3.49 -8.03
N GLY A 50 21.15 -3.63 -9.32
CA GLY A 50 22.12 -4.10 -10.32
C GLY A 50 22.47 -5.60 -10.26
N GLU A 51 21.86 -6.37 -9.36
CA GLU A 51 22.04 -7.82 -9.31
C GLU A 51 21.22 -8.54 -10.40
N ASP A 52 21.73 -9.69 -10.86
CA ASP A 52 21.01 -10.61 -11.72
C ASP A 52 20.33 -9.97 -12.96
N GLY A 53 20.95 -8.93 -13.50
CA GLY A 53 20.49 -8.27 -14.72
C GLY A 53 19.35 -7.26 -14.53
N ARG A 54 18.96 -6.91 -13.30
CA ARG A 54 18.06 -5.77 -13.04
C ARG A 54 18.71 -4.47 -13.53
N SER A 55 17.96 -3.64 -14.25
CA SER A 55 18.38 -2.30 -14.61
C SER A 55 17.86 -1.22 -13.64
N PRO A 56 18.41 -0.01 -13.66
CA PRO A 56 17.91 1.10 -12.87
C PRO A 56 16.46 1.48 -13.22
N SER A 57 15.68 1.77 -12.18
CA SER A 57 14.41 2.48 -12.23
C SER A 57 14.61 3.99 -12.02
N ILE A 58 13.55 4.77 -12.20
CA ILE A 58 13.53 6.21 -11.90
C ILE A 58 13.89 6.51 -10.44
N TRP A 59 13.62 5.59 -9.52
CA TRP A 59 13.95 5.76 -8.12
C TRP A 59 15.43 5.54 -7.80
N ASP A 60 16.11 4.60 -8.47
CA ASP A 60 17.55 4.41 -8.30
C ASP A 60 18.27 5.71 -8.69
N THR A 61 17.96 6.27 -9.87
CA THR A 61 18.52 7.56 -10.33
C THR A 61 18.17 8.71 -9.39
N PHE A 62 16.93 8.79 -8.92
CA PHE A 62 16.45 9.87 -8.07
C PHE A 62 17.15 9.85 -6.69
N THR A 63 17.26 8.68 -6.07
CA THR A 63 17.86 8.52 -4.75
C THR A 63 19.38 8.66 -4.80
N HIS A 64 20.06 8.12 -5.82
CA HIS A 64 21.51 8.31 -6.05
C HIS A 64 21.89 9.77 -6.33
N ALA A 65 20.96 10.59 -6.82
CA ALA A 65 21.14 12.05 -6.91
C ALA A 65 21.00 12.76 -5.55
N GLY A 66 20.87 12.04 -4.43
CA GLY A 66 20.78 12.57 -3.07
C GLY A 66 19.48 13.31 -2.79
N ARG A 67 18.40 12.96 -3.51
CA ARG A 67 17.13 13.68 -3.43
C ARG A 67 16.24 13.26 -2.26
N MET A 68 16.55 12.17 -1.57
CA MET A 68 15.85 11.79 -0.34
C MET A 68 16.10 12.78 0.80
N PRO A 69 15.11 13.00 1.71
CA PRO A 69 15.30 13.86 2.87
C PRO A 69 16.42 13.40 3.81
N ASP A 70 16.51 12.09 4.06
CA ASP A 70 17.52 11.43 4.90
C ASP A 70 18.79 11.02 4.13
N LYS A 71 18.82 11.27 2.82
CA LYS A 71 19.91 10.89 1.90
C LYS A 71 20.10 9.38 1.70
N SER A 72 19.16 8.55 2.15
CA SER A 72 19.18 7.11 1.89
C SER A 72 18.76 6.77 0.46
N ASN A 73 18.89 5.49 0.10
CA ASN A 73 18.45 4.91 -1.16
C ASN A 73 17.86 3.51 -0.93
N GLY A 74 17.30 2.92 -1.99
CA GLY A 74 16.69 1.59 -1.98
C GLY A 74 17.64 0.48 -2.44
N ASP A 75 18.96 0.69 -2.41
CA ASP A 75 19.94 -0.23 -3.02
C ASP A 75 19.88 -1.62 -2.38
N VAL A 76 19.76 -1.63 -1.06
CA VAL A 76 19.57 -2.82 -0.22
C VAL A 76 18.13 -2.90 0.29
N ALA A 77 17.49 -1.76 0.62
CA ALA A 77 16.15 -1.73 1.20
C ALA A 77 16.01 -2.69 2.39
N ALA A 78 15.00 -3.56 2.42
CA ALA A 78 14.90 -4.63 3.41
C ALA A 78 15.65 -5.91 2.99
N ASP A 79 16.34 -5.91 1.85
CA ASP A 79 16.99 -7.07 1.24
C ASP A 79 16.00 -8.22 0.95
N GLY A 80 14.77 -7.84 0.56
CA GLY A 80 13.69 -8.76 0.23
C GLY A 80 14.02 -9.71 -0.92
N TYR A 81 14.87 -9.30 -1.86
CA TYR A 81 15.31 -10.15 -2.97
C TYR A 81 16.03 -11.41 -2.46
N ASN A 82 16.91 -11.26 -1.47
CA ASN A 82 17.69 -12.36 -0.92
C ASN A 82 17.01 -13.05 0.27
N LYS A 83 16.12 -12.35 0.98
CA LYS A 83 15.50 -12.81 2.24
C LYS A 83 14.03 -13.21 2.12
N TYR A 84 13.45 -13.25 0.91
CA TYR A 84 12.02 -13.53 0.74
C TYR A 84 11.56 -14.84 1.41
N LYS A 85 12.40 -15.87 1.50
CA LYS A 85 12.03 -17.13 2.18
C LYS A 85 11.83 -16.95 3.68
N ASP A 86 12.70 -16.18 4.31
CA ASP A 86 12.57 -15.84 5.74
C ASP A 86 11.33 -14.97 5.94
N ASP A 87 11.08 -14.02 5.03
CA ASP A 87 9.91 -13.15 5.09
C ASP A 87 8.60 -13.93 4.87
N VAL A 88 8.55 -14.89 3.93
CA VAL A 88 7.38 -15.77 3.72
C VAL A 88 7.13 -16.66 4.93
N LYS A 89 8.17 -17.16 5.60
CA LYS A 89 8.00 -17.87 6.87
C LYS A 89 7.29 -16.98 7.90
N LEU A 90 7.69 -15.70 8.01
CA LEU A 90 7.02 -14.77 8.92
C LEU A 90 5.57 -14.49 8.49
N ILE A 91 5.27 -14.41 7.19
CA ILE A 91 3.90 -14.23 6.66
C ILE A 91 3.00 -15.38 7.14
N ILE A 92 3.50 -16.61 7.03
CA ILE A 92 2.80 -17.83 7.44
C ILE A 92 2.63 -17.88 8.95
N ASP A 93 3.72 -17.64 9.70
CA ASP A 93 3.71 -17.63 11.17
C ASP A 93 2.80 -16.50 11.72
N ASN A 94 2.52 -15.46 10.92
CA ASN A 94 1.59 -14.37 11.24
C ASN A 94 0.12 -14.68 10.84
N ASN A 95 -0.14 -15.86 10.28
CA ASN A 95 -1.46 -16.29 9.81
C ASN A 95 -2.09 -15.41 8.72
N LEU A 96 -1.28 -14.74 7.89
CA LEU A 96 -1.81 -13.93 6.79
C LEU A 96 -2.52 -14.81 5.75
N GLU A 97 -3.72 -14.39 5.35
CA GLU A 97 -4.55 -15.11 4.38
C GLU A 97 -4.21 -14.68 2.95
N ALA A 98 -3.73 -13.44 2.78
CA ALA A 98 -3.29 -12.90 1.50
C ALA A 98 -2.02 -12.04 1.65
N TYR A 99 -1.19 -12.03 0.60
CA TYR A 99 -0.03 -11.15 0.52
C TYR A 99 -0.05 -10.38 -0.78
N ARG A 100 0.07 -9.05 -0.66
CA ARG A 100 0.09 -8.11 -1.79
C ARG A 100 1.50 -7.59 -2.03
N PHE A 101 2.05 -7.77 -3.22
CA PHE A 101 3.37 -7.21 -3.55
C PHE A 101 3.40 -6.69 -4.99
N SER A 102 4.36 -5.80 -5.30
CA SER A 102 4.57 -5.33 -6.67
C SER A 102 5.69 -6.08 -7.36
N ILE A 103 5.58 -6.19 -8.68
CA ILE A 103 6.64 -6.74 -9.54
C ILE A 103 7.46 -5.56 -10.04
N SER A 104 8.79 -5.65 -9.93
CA SER A 104 9.69 -4.63 -10.45
C SER A 104 9.77 -4.70 -11.97
N TRP A 105 9.33 -3.63 -12.65
CA TRP A 105 9.41 -3.59 -14.11
C TRP A 105 10.87 -3.64 -14.57
N SER A 106 11.76 -2.86 -13.95
CA SER A 106 13.18 -2.83 -14.34
C SER A 106 13.94 -4.13 -14.00
N ARG A 107 13.42 -4.95 -13.08
CA ARG A 107 13.94 -6.30 -12.83
C ARG A 107 13.45 -7.30 -13.87
N LEU A 108 12.16 -7.26 -14.20
CA LEU A 108 11.55 -8.22 -15.11
C LEU A 108 11.94 -7.96 -16.57
N ILE A 109 11.93 -6.69 -17.00
CA ILE A 109 12.27 -6.26 -18.36
C ILE A 109 13.30 -5.12 -18.29
N PRO A 110 14.60 -5.42 -18.23
CA PRO A 110 15.63 -4.43 -17.94
C PRO A 110 15.72 -3.27 -18.94
N ASN A 111 15.40 -3.52 -20.21
CA ASN A 111 15.39 -2.46 -21.24
C ASN A 111 14.04 -1.72 -21.29
N GLY A 112 13.16 -1.91 -20.30
CA GLY A 112 11.77 -1.45 -20.27
C GLY A 112 10.84 -2.18 -21.26
N ARG A 113 11.40 -2.71 -22.35
CA ARG A 113 10.71 -3.48 -23.38
C ARG A 113 11.58 -4.62 -23.91
N GLY A 114 10.94 -5.60 -24.56
CA GLY A 114 11.62 -6.67 -25.28
C GLY A 114 12.02 -7.85 -24.38
N ALA A 115 13.32 -8.17 -24.34
CA ALA A 115 13.80 -9.39 -23.70
C ALA A 115 13.53 -9.39 -22.18
N ILE A 116 12.94 -10.48 -21.70
CA ILE A 116 12.66 -10.69 -20.29
C ILE A 116 13.92 -11.19 -19.60
N ASN A 117 14.16 -10.73 -18.38
CA ASN A 117 15.22 -11.21 -17.52
C ASN A 117 14.83 -12.56 -16.88
N PRO A 118 15.51 -13.67 -17.22
CA PRO A 118 15.17 -14.98 -16.66
C PRO A 118 15.31 -15.03 -15.13
N LYS A 119 16.23 -14.27 -14.55
CA LYS A 119 16.40 -14.21 -13.10
C LYS A 119 15.30 -13.42 -12.39
N GLY A 120 14.78 -12.37 -13.04
CA GLY A 120 13.59 -11.68 -12.58
C GLY A 120 12.37 -12.61 -12.56
N ILE A 121 12.16 -13.38 -13.64
CA ILE A 121 11.10 -14.41 -13.69
C ILE A 121 11.28 -15.45 -12.57
N GLU A 122 12.51 -15.96 -12.39
CA GLU A 122 12.82 -16.98 -11.37
C GLU A 122 12.50 -16.47 -9.96
N TYR A 123 12.89 -15.23 -9.63
CA TYR A 123 12.60 -14.63 -8.33
C TYR A 123 11.11 -14.57 -8.02
N TYR A 124 10.30 -13.97 -8.91
CA TYR A 124 8.86 -13.84 -8.66
C TYR A 124 8.14 -15.19 -8.69
N ASN A 125 8.55 -16.14 -9.54
CA ASN A 125 7.99 -17.50 -9.49
C ASN A 125 8.26 -18.15 -8.15
N ASN A 126 9.50 -18.09 -7.65
CA ASN A 126 9.83 -18.71 -6.37
C ASN A 126 9.07 -18.08 -5.19
N LEU A 127 8.91 -16.74 -5.19
CA LEU A 127 8.12 -16.04 -4.17
C LEU A 127 6.65 -16.46 -4.23
N ILE A 128 6.05 -16.48 -5.42
CA ILE A 128 4.66 -16.87 -5.65
C ILE A 128 4.44 -18.33 -5.24
N ASP A 129 5.33 -19.23 -5.65
CA ASP A 129 5.23 -20.66 -5.34
C ASP A 129 5.33 -20.92 -3.84
N GLU A 130 6.22 -20.23 -3.13
CA GLU A 130 6.36 -20.34 -1.68
C GLU A 130 5.07 -19.90 -0.95
N LEU A 131 4.48 -18.77 -1.37
CA LEU A 131 3.22 -18.26 -0.82
C LEU A 131 2.04 -19.21 -1.10
N VAL A 132 1.87 -19.62 -2.36
CA VAL A 132 0.76 -20.49 -2.79
C VAL A 132 0.85 -21.87 -2.15
N THR A 133 2.06 -22.42 -1.99
CA THR A 133 2.27 -23.72 -1.32
C THR A 133 1.76 -23.72 0.12
N HIS A 134 1.75 -22.57 0.77
CA HIS A 134 1.25 -22.40 2.13
C HIS A 134 -0.18 -21.83 2.20
N GLY A 135 -0.88 -21.77 1.06
CA GLY A 135 -2.27 -21.33 0.99
C GLY A 135 -2.47 -19.81 1.13
N VAL A 136 -1.39 -19.02 1.02
CA VAL A 136 -1.49 -17.56 1.04
C VAL A 136 -1.93 -17.07 -0.34
N GLN A 137 -3.04 -16.33 -0.39
CA GLN A 137 -3.56 -15.79 -1.64
C GLN A 137 -2.67 -14.64 -2.15
N VAL A 138 -2.24 -14.75 -3.41
CA VAL A 138 -1.34 -13.76 -4.01
C VAL A 138 -2.13 -12.63 -4.69
N HIS A 139 -1.83 -11.39 -4.30
CA HIS A 139 -2.29 -10.17 -4.95
C HIS A 139 -1.09 -9.44 -5.55
N VAL A 140 -1.09 -9.17 -6.85
CA VAL A 140 0.04 -8.51 -7.51
C VAL A 140 -0.32 -7.10 -7.94
N MET A 141 0.53 -6.15 -7.59
CA MET A 141 0.60 -4.84 -8.22
C MET A 141 1.56 -4.92 -9.40
N ILE A 142 1.07 -4.62 -10.61
CA ILE A 142 1.92 -4.64 -11.80
C ILE A 142 2.93 -3.49 -11.72
N TYR A 143 2.51 -2.31 -11.26
CA TYR A 143 3.37 -1.14 -11.18
C TYR A 143 3.08 -0.28 -9.95
N GLN A 144 4.16 0.09 -9.27
CA GLN A 144 4.14 1.01 -8.14
C GLN A 144 5.38 1.90 -8.20
N LEU A 145 5.23 3.00 -8.95
CA LEU A 145 6.20 4.10 -9.06
C LEU A 145 7.60 3.73 -9.60
N ASP A 146 7.85 2.51 -10.03
CA ASP A 146 9.18 1.95 -10.30
C ASP A 146 9.55 1.89 -11.80
N LEU A 147 9.20 2.93 -12.56
CA LEU A 147 9.41 2.98 -14.01
C LEU A 147 10.89 2.71 -14.37
N PRO A 148 11.20 1.85 -15.36
CA PRO A 148 12.57 1.67 -15.84
C PRO A 148 13.16 3.00 -16.32
N GLN A 149 14.35 3.36 -15.84
CA GLN A 149 14.98 4.66 -16.13
C GLN A 149 15.16 4.88 -17.64
N ILE A 150 15.44 3.81 -18.39
CA ILE A 150 15.62 3.88 -19.84
C ILE A 150 14.39 4.44 -20.58
N LEU A 151 13.18 4.18 -20.07
CA LEU A 151 11.94 4.72 -20.65
C LEU A 151 11.75 6.20 -20.31
N GLU A 152 12.18 6.62 -19.12
CA GLU A 152 12.24 8.02 -18.73
C GLU A 152 13.25 8.79 -19.58
N ASP A 153 14.44 8.22 -19.82
CA ASP A 153 15.51 8.85 -20.60
C ASP A 153 15.17 8.97 -22.09
N GLU A 154 14.54 7.94 -22.67
CA GLU A 154 14.28 7.88 -24.11
C GLU A 154 13.15 8.82 -24.52
N TYR A 155 12.08 8.90 -23.74
CA TYR A 155 10.88 9.65 -24.13
C TYR A 155 10.15 10.34 -22.98
N GLY A 156 10.71 10.38 -21.77
CA GLY A 156 10.09 11.00 -20.60
C GLY A 156 9.02 10.15 -19.92
N GLY A 157 9.06 8.83 -20.12
CA GLY A 157 8.26 7.89 -19.34
C GLY A 157 6.76 8.18 -19.42
N TRP A 158 6.14 8.41 -18.26
CA TRP A 158 4.71 8.72 -18.16
C TRP A 158 4.29 10.02 -18.84
N LEU A 159 5.21 10.87 -19.30
CA LEU A 159 4.88 12.06 -20.09
C LEU A 159 4.64 11.76 -21.58
N SER A 160 4.97 10.56 -22.05
CA SER A 160 4.78 10.15 -23.44
C SER A 160 3.67 9.11 -23.59
N PRO A 161 2.86 9.17 -24.67
CA PRO A 161 1.90 8.11 -24.98
C PRO A 161 2.57 6.76 -25.32
N MET A 162 3.86 6.74 -25.64
CA MET A 162 4.60 5.50 -25.93
C MET A 162 4.62 4.55 -24.73
N VAL A 163 4.58 5.08 -23.50
CA VAL A 163 4.55 4.27 -22.27
C VAL A 163 3.37 3.30 -22.22
N VAL A 164 2.28 3.60 -22.93
CA VAL A 164 1.08 2.76 -22.95
C VAL A 164 1.37 1.41 -23.60
N GLU A 165 2.11 1.40 -24.71
CA GLU A 165 2.49 0.17 -25.41
C GLU A 165 3.50 -0.64 -24.58
N ASP A 166 4.52 0.03 -24.05
CA ASP A 166 5.56 -0.61 -23.25
C ASP A 166 5.00 -1.20 -21.94
N PHE A 167 4.11 -0.47 -21.25
CA PHE A 167 3.42 -0.96 -20.05
C PHE A 167 2.49 -2.13 -20.36
N THR A 168 1.79 -2.09 -21.51
CA THR A 168 0.92 -3.19 -21.92
C THR A 168 1.73 -4.46 -22.19
N ALA A 169 2.89 -4.35 -22.84
CA ALA A 169 3.79 -5.48 -23.07
C ALA A 169 4.36 -6.03 -21.75
N TYR A 170 4.70 -5.17 -20.80
CA TYR A 170 5.13 -5.58 -19.47
C TYR A 170 4.03 -6.32 -18.70
N ALA A 171 2.81 -5.80 -18.69
CA ALA A 171 1.66 -6.46 -18.07
C ALA A 171 1.35 -7.82 -18.70
N ASP A 172 1.46 -7.96 -20.04
CA ASP A 172 1.31 -9.24 -20.74
C ASP A 172 2.32 -10.28 -20.26
N VAL A 173 3.58 -9.88 -20.04
CA VAL A 173 4.59 -10.77 -19.42
C VAL A 173 4.13 -11.20 -18.03
N CYS A 174 3.73 -10.27 -17.16
CA CYS A 174 3.27 -10.62 -15.82
C CYS A 174 2.08 -11.62 -15.84
N PHE A 175 1.08 -11.38 -16.69
CA PHE A 175 -0.07 -12.27 -16.81
C PHE A 175 0.32 -13.65 -17.36
N ARG A 176 1.19 -13.69 -18.39
CA ARG A 176 1.61 -14.96 -19.00
C ARG A 176 2.46 -15.80 -18.05
N GLU A 177 3.39 -15.18 -17.34
CA GLU A 177 4.37 -15.91 -16.52
C GLU A 177 3.83 -16.27 -15.13
N PHE A 178 2.86 -15.51 -14.59
CA PHE A 178 2.39 -15.66 -13.21
C PHE A 178 0.87 -15.84 -13.06
N GLY A 179 0.08 -15.60 -14.11
CA GLY A 179 -1.39 -15.60 -14.05
C GLY A 179 -2.04 -16.97 -13.81
N ASP A 180 -1.27 -18.06 -13.87
CA ASP A 180 -1.73 -19.39 -13.48
C ASP A 180 -1.88 -19.55 -11.95
N ARG A 181 -1.14 -18.76 -11.17
CA ARG A 181 -1.13 -18.74 -9.70
C ARG A 181 -1.64 -17.43 -9.09
N VAL A 182 -1.60 -16.33 -9.85
CA VAL A 182 -2.04 -15.01 -9.40
C VAL A 182 -3.43 -14.69 -9.97
N SER A 183 -4.42 -14.59 -9.08
CA SER A 183 -5.82 -14.29 -9.45
C SER A 183 -6.25 -12.84 -9.20
N HIS A 184 -5.42 -12.02 -8.53
CA HIS A 184 -5.76 -10.63 -8.20
C HIS A 184 -4.65 -9.69 -8.67
N TRP A 185 -5.04 -8.73 -9.51
CA TRP A 185 -4.12 -7.81 -10.18
C TRP A 185 -4.56 -6.37 -9.97
N THR A 186 -3.66 -5.55 -9.45
CA THR A 186 -3.75 -4.08 -9.46
C THR A 186 -2.82 -3.56 -10.54
N THR A 187 -3.36 -2.89 -11.57
CA THR A 187 -2.52 -2.42 -12.69
C THR A 187 -1.55 -1.32 -12.28
N LEU A 188 -2.08 -0.30 -11.61
CA LEU A 188 -1.34 0.87 -11.16
C LEU A 188 -1.78 1.17 -9.74
N ASP A 189 -0.81 1.36 -8.87
CA ASP A 189 -1.03 1.81 -7.51
C ASP A 189 -0.87 3.33 -7.40
N GLU A 190 -1.73 3.95 -6.58
CA GLU A 190 -1.71 5.39 -6.23
C GLU A 190 -1.41 6.39 -7.37
N VAL A 191 -2.14 6.29 -8.50
CA VAL A 191 -1.95 7.17 -9.68
C VAL A 191 -2.01 8.66 -9.34
N ASN A 192 -2.84 9.05 -8.37
CA ASN A 192 -2.91 10.44 -7.89
C ASN A 192 -1.63 10.87 -7.17
N VAL A 193 -1.04 10.00 -6.34
CA VAL A 193 0.23 10.27 -5.65
C VAL A 193 1.35 10.37 -6.66
N ALA A 194 1.39 9.46 -7.63
CA ALA A 194 2.32 9.50 -8.74
C ALA A 194 2.23 10.85 -9.50
N ALA A 195 1.05 11.23 -9.96
CA ALA A 195 0.87 12.45 -10.75
C ALA A 195 1.26 13.73 -9.99
N ILE A 196 0.80 13.86 -8.75
CA ILE A 196 1.06 15.06 -7.92
C ILE A 196 2.52 15.07 -7.45
N GLY A 197 2.97 13.97 -6.87
CA GLY A 197 4.30 13.87 -6.28
C GLY A 197 5.42 13.95 -7.32
N SER A 198 5.25 13.30 -8.48
CA SER A 198 6.30 13.18 -9.49
C SER A 198 6.39 14.40 -10.41
N TYR A 199 5.25 15.05 -10.70
CA TYR A 199 5.14 16.05 -11.78
C TYR A 199 4.50 17.39 -11.37
N ASP A 200 3.88 17.49 -10.17
CA ASP A 200 3.33 18.77 -9.68
C ASP A 200 4.27 19.41 -8.67
N ASN A 201 4.50 18.73 -7.55
CA ASN A 201 5.32 19.26 -6.45
C ASN A 201 6.78 18.75 -6.49
N GLY A 202 7.07 17.78 -7.36
CA GLY A 202 8.41 17.23 -7.60
C GLY A 202 9.05 16.51 -6.40
N GLN A 203 8.24 16.07 -5.44
CA GLN A 203 8.69 15.43 -4.20
C GLN A 203 9.23 14.01 -4.41
N ILE A 204 8.67 13.26 -5.36
CA ILE A 204 9.05 11.87 -5.66
C ILE A 204 9.56 11.74 -7.09
N ALA A 205 10.19 10.61 -7.43
CA ALA A 205 10.81 10.40 -8.75
C ALA A 205 9.80 10.60 -9.91
N PRO A 206 10.17 11.25 -11.04
CA PRO A 206 11.50 11.79 -11.36
C PRO A 206 11.74 13.22 -10.81
N GLY A 207 10.80 13.77 -10.05
CA GLY A 207 10.94 15.04 -9.33
C GLY A 207 10.93 16.26 -10.23
N ARG A 208 9.88 16.38 -11.05
CA ARG A 208 9.67 17.49 -11.99
C ARG A 208 8.61 18.44 -11.43
N CYS A 209 8.83 19.73 -11.56
CA CYS A 209 7.87 20.75 -11.15
C CYS A 209 8.21 22.15 -11.70
N SER A 210 7.30 23.12 -11.54
CA SER A 210 7.54 24.52 -11.85
C SER A 210 8.19 25.26 -10.68
N ASP A 211 9.19 26.10 -10.95
CA ASP A 211 9.70 27.09 -9.99
C ASP A 211 8.72 28.28 -9.87
N PRO A 212 8.45 28.82 -8.67
CA PRO A 212 8.97 28.43 -7.35
C PRO A 212 8.05 27.48 -6.57
N PHE A 213 7.12 26.77 -7.22
CA PHE A 213 5.99 26.08 -6.56
C PHE A 213 6.31 24.65 -6.08
N GLY A 214 7.45 24.11 -6.47
CA GLY A 214 7.94 22.81 -6.01
C GLY A 214 8.24 22.72 -4.52
N THR A 215 8.31 21.48 -4.03
CA THR A 215 8.90 21.19 -2.70
C THR A 215 10.39 21.55 -2.63
N LYS A 216 11.05 21.62 -3.79
CA LYS A 216 12.44 22.08 -3.97
C LYS A 216 12.51 23.00 -5.19
N LYS A 217 13.64 23.70 -5.33
CA LYS A 217 13.93 24.52 -6.52
C LYS A 217 14.03 23.64 -7.77
N CYS A 218 12.92 23.45 -8.46
CA CYS A 218 12.89 22.72 -9.72
C CYS A 218 13.52 23.55 -10.84
N THR A 219 14.32 22.87 -11.66
CA THR A 219 14.96 23.45 -12.84
C THR A 219 14.33 22.96 -14.14
N VAL A 220 13.44 21.96 -14.04
CA VAL A 220 12.73 21.31 -15.14
C VAL A 220 11.33 20.90 -14.68
N GLY A 221 10.37 20.95 -15.61
CA GLY A 221 8.99 20.55 -15.37
C GLY A 221 7.97 21.65 -15.65
N ASN A 222 6.69 21.28 -15.63
CA ASN A 222 5.58 22.22 -15.72
C ASN A 222 4.37 21.72 -14.92
N SER A 223 4.24 22.18 -13.68
CA SER A 223 3.19 21.78 -12.72
C SER A 223 1.77 22.06 -13.22
N SER A 224 1.59 22.99 -14.17
CA SER A 224 0.26 23.28 -14.73
C SER A 224 -0.19 22.28 -15.80
N VAL A 225 0.71 21.42 -16.31
CA VAL A 225 0.43 20.55 -17.46
C VAL A 225 0.92 19.11 -17.24
N GLU A 226 2.13 18.92 -16.74
CA GLU A 226 2.75 17.59 -16.58
C GLU A 226 1.98 16.65 -15.66
N PRO A 227 1.39 17.06 -14.51
CA PRO A 227 0.57 16.18 -13.69
C PRO A 227 -0.63 15.64 -14.46
N TYR A 228 -1.25 16.46 -15.31
CA TYR A 228 -2.39 16.06 -16.12
C TYR A 228 -1.96 15.17 -17.28
N ILE A 229 -0.79 15.39 -17.89
CA ILE A 229 -0.25 14.51 -18.93
C ILE A 229 0.12 13.15 -18.32
N ALA A 230 0.85 13.14 -17.20
CA ALA A 230 1.24 11.93 -16.50
C ALA A 230 0.01 11.17 -16.01
N ALA A 231 -0.92 11.83 -15.32
CA ALA A 231 -2.19 11.23 -14.95
C ALA A 231 -2.97 10.76 -16.17
N HIS A 232 -3.01 11.53 -17.27
CA HIS A 232 -3.70 11.11 -18.49
C HIS A 232 -3.05 9.86 -19.09
N ASN A 233 -1.72 9.79 -19.21
CA ASN A 233 -1.02 8.63 -19.77
C ASN A 233 -1.04 7.43 -18.83
N MET A 234 -0.96 7.63 -17.52
CA MET A 234 -1.21 6.59 -16.50
C MET A 234 -2.67 6.11 -16.63
N LEU A 235 -3.62 7.01 -16.78
CA LEU A 235 -5.03 6.70 -17.04
C LEU A 235 -5.25 6.09 -18.42
N LEU A 236 -4.40 6.34 -19.43
CA LEU A 236 -4.44 5.72 -20.77
C LEU A 236 -3.77 4.34 -20.77
N ALA A 237 -2.71 4.14 -20.00
CA ALA A 237 -2.05 2.85 -19.80
C ALA A 237 -2.95 1.92 -18.98
N HIS A 238 -3.48 2.46 -17.88
CA HIS A 238 -4.63 1.88 -17.21
C HIS A 238 -5.77 1.71 -18.20
N ALA A 239 -6.20 2.70 -19.00
CA ALA A 239 -7.31 2.52 -19.94
C ALA A 239 -7.01 1.56 -21.11
N SER A 240 -5.76 1.26 -21.46
CA SER A 240 -5.42 0.26 -22.47
C SER A 240 -5.64 -1.15 -21.90
N ALA A 241 -5.09 -1.41 -20.70
CA ALA A 241 -5.34 -2.63 -19.94
C ALA A 241 -6.81 -2.76 -19.54
N THR A 242 -7.42 -1.65 -19.14
CA THR A 242 -8.80 -1.55 -18.65
C THR A 242 -9.80 -1.43 -19.80
N ARG A 243 -9.49 -1.04 -21.04
CA ARG A 243 -10.48 -0.99 -22.17
C ARG A 243 -11.02 -2.39 -22.52
N LEU A 244 -10.24 -3.43 -22.25
CA LEU A 244 -10.71 -4.82 -22.22
C LEU A 244 -11.77 -5.06 -21.11
N TYR A 245 -11.59 -4.42 -19.96
CA TYR A 245 -12.45 -4.52 -18.78
C TYR A 245 -13.63 -3.50 -18.79
N ARG A 246 -13.49 -2.40 -19.52
CA ARG A 246 -14.39 -1.23 -19.58
C ARG A 246 -15.33 -1.19 -20.77
N GLU A 247 -15.30 -2.17 -21.66
CA GLU A 247 -16.55 -2.53 -22.36
C GLU A 247 -17.68 -2.88 -21.37
N LYS A 248 -17.35 -3.05 -20.08
CA LYS A 248 -18.22 -3.67 -19.10
C LYS A 248 -18.59 -2.79 -17.88
N TYR A 249 -17.72 -2.00 -17.23
CA TYR A 249 -18.08 -1.35 -15.94
C TYR A 249 -17.40 0.03 -15.66
N GLN A 250 -18.19 1.05 -15.25
CA GLN A 250 -17.89 2.51 -15.18
C GLN A 250 -17.55 3.06 -13.73
N HIS A 251 -17.58 4.40 -13.48
CA HIS A 251 -16.59 5.34 -12.83
C HIS A 251 -16.42 5.44 -11.27
N ALA A 252 -16.13 6.62 -10.65
CA ALA A 252 -15.20 6.94 -9.51
C ALA A 252 -15.10 8.46 -9.11
N PRO A 253 -15.33 8.93 -7.85
CA PRO A 253 -14.96 10.25 -7.27
C PRO A 253 -14.39 10.11 -5.83
N THR A 254 -14.18 11.24 -5.13
CA THR A 254 -12.86 11.69 -4.66
C THR A 254 -12.77 12.22 -3.20
N SER A 255 -11.73 11.77 -2.47
CA SER A 255 -10.98 12.34 -1.29
C SER A 255 -11.32 11.88 0.14
N ILE A 256 -10.30 11.76 1.04
CA ILE A 256 -10.32 11.88 2.55
C ILE A 256 -8.92 11.61 3.23
N PRO A 257 -8.59 12.23 4.41
CA PRO A 257 -7.47 11.92 5.33
C PRO A 257 -7.74 10.81 6.40
N ALA A 258 -6.79 10.48 7.29
CA ALA A 258 -6.91 9.40 8.31
C ALA A 258 -8.09 9.59 9.28
N ASP A 259 -9.19 8.94 8.96
CA ASP A 259 -10.50 9.09 9.58
C ASP A 259 -11.18 7.72 9.42
N PRO A 260 -11.26 6.87 10.47
CA PRO A 260 -11.90 5.56 10.36
C PRO A 260 -13.36 5.68 9.90
N ARG A 261 -14.06 6.72 10.37
CA ARG A 261 -15.42 7.04 9.92
C ARG A 261 -15.40 7.48 8.45
N GLY A 262 -14.39 8.24 8.04
CA GLY A 262 -14.09 8.58 6.65
C GLY A 262 -13.89 7.35 5.77
N LEU A 263 -13.15 6.33 6.21
CA LEU A 263 -13.00 5.06 5.49
C LEU A 263 -14.36 4.36 5.33
N GLN A 264 -15.14 4.25 6.40
CA GLN A 264 -16.49 3.68 6.33
C GLN A 264 -17.36 4.45 5.33
N LEU A 265 -17.43 5.78 5.45
CA LEU A 265 -18.22 6.65 4.59
C LEU A 265 -17.77 6.58 3.13
N LEU A 266 -16.46 6.49 2.88
CA LEU A 266 -15.90 6.33 1.53
C LEU A 266 -16.34 5.01 0.92
N VAL A 267 -16.23 3.90 1.66
CA VAL A 267 -16.63 2.57 1.17
C VAL A 267 -18.14 2.52 0.89
N GLU A 268 -18.96 3.08 1.77
CA GLU A 268 -20.42 3.20 1.59
C GLU A 268 -20.74 4.05 0.36
N TYR A 269 -20.10 5.22 0.24
CA TYR A 269 -20.25 6.09 -0.91
C TYR A 269 -19.87 5.41 -2.22
N LEU A 270 -18.72 4.72 -2.27
CA LEU A 270 -18.30 3.98 -3.45
C LEU A 270 -19.30 2.88 -3.81
N SER A 271 -19.85 2.21 -2.80
CA SER A 271 -20.85 1.16 -2.99
C SER A 271 -22.15 1.73 -3.59
N GLU A 272 -22.64 2.84 -3.04
CA GLU A 272 -23.88 3.49 -3.51
C GLU A 272 -23.70 4.12 -4.91
N ALA A 273 -22.62 4.86 -5.12
CA ALA A 273 -22.41 5.63 -6.33
C ALA A 273 -21.92 4.78 -7.53
N TYR A 274 -21.34 3.61 -7.29
CA TYR A 274 -20.72 2.76 -8.33
C TYR A 274 -21.31 1.37 -8.48
N GLY A 275 -22.48 1.11 -7.86
CA GLY A 275 -23.20 -0.14 -8.06
C GLY A 275 -22.60 -1.32 -7.30
N ASN A 276 -22.07 -1.07 -6.10
CA ASN A 276 -21.60 -2.07 -5.14
C ASN A 276 -20.58 -3.07 -5.70
N LEU A 277 -19.62 -2.53 -6.47
CA LEU A 277 -18.49 -3.31 -6.99
C LEU A 277 -17.69 -3.95 -5.84
N PRO A 278 -17.03 -5.10 -6.07
CA PRO A 278 -16.10 -5.65 -5.10
C PRO A 278 -14.98 -4.66 -4.77
N ILE A 279 -14.80 -4.34 -3.48
CA ILE A 279 -13.78 -3.41 -2.99
C ILE A 279 -12.76 -4.18 -2.16
N TYR A 280 -11.47 -3.95 -2.41
CA TYR A 280 -10.40 -4.35 -1.50
C TYR A 280 -9.78 -3.07 -0.92
N ILE A 281 -9.65 -3.01 0.41
CA ILE A 281 -8.87 -1.96 1.07
C ILE A 281 -7.40 -2.40 0.94
N GLN A 282 -6.74 -1.90 -0.11
CA GLN A 282 -5.42 -2.41 -0.51
C GLN A 282 -4.26 -1.86 0.32
N GLU A 283 -4.43 -0.70 0.95
CA GLU A 283 -3.45 -0.10 1.86
C GLU A 283 -4.14 0.70 2.97
N THR A 284 -3.68 0.49 4.19
CA THR A 284 -4.10 1.20 5.40
C THR A 284 -3.05 0.97 6.46
N GLY A 285 -2.45 2.04 6.95
CA GLY A 285 -1.22 1.95 7.73
C GLY A 285 -1.01 3.14 8.64
N TYR A 286 -0.20 2.92 9.68
CA TYR A 286 0.18 3.95 10.63
C TYR A 286 1.70 3.99 10.78
N ALA A 287 2.29 5.16 10.55
CA ALA A 287 3.73 5.36 10.62
C ALA A 287 4.18 5.57 12.07
N THR A 288 5.32 4.98 12.43
CA THR A 288 6.09 5.31 13.64
C THR A 288 7.46 5.84 13.24
N THR A 289 8.13 6.59 14.13
CA THR A 289 9.45 7.18 13.86
C THR A 289 10.53 6.76 14.85
N ASN A 290 10.19 5.97 15.88
CA ASN A 290 11.07 5.66 17.00
C ASN A 290 11.58 4.21 17.03
N GLY A 291 11.21 3.37 16.07
CA GLY A 291 11.63 1.96 16.02
C GLY A 291 11.04 1.08 17.12
N SER A 292 10.06 1.56 17.89
CA SER A 292 9.51 0.80 19.02
C SER A 292 8.89 -0.52 18.54
N LEU A 293 9.15 -1.60 19.30
CA LEU A 293 8.44 -2.86 19.16
C LEU A 293 7.07 -2.83 19.85
N HIS A 294 6.84 -1.89 20.77
CA HIS A 294 5.56 -1.65 21.42
C HIS A 294 4.85 -0.48 20.72
N ASP A 295 4.13 -0.80 19.65
CA ASP A 295 3.48 0.13 18.74
C ASP A 295 1.95 0.18 18.93
N THR A 296 1.51 0.46 20.16
CA THR A 296 0.08 0.47 20.55
C THR A 296 -0.76 1.38 19.66
N ASP A 297 -0.23 2.54 19.24
CA ASP A 297 -0.94 3.45 18.32
C ASP A 297 -1.29 2.79 16.99
N ARG A 298 -0.40 1.93 16.46
CA ARG A 298 -0.66 1.15 15.23
C ARG A 298 -1.72 0.10 15.47
N VAL A 299 -1.69 -0.58 16.63
CA VAL A 299 -2.74 -1.54 17.02
C VAL A 299 -4.10 -0.85 17.08
N ASP A 300 -4.19 0.32 17.72
CA ASP A 300 -5.44 1.07 17.86
C ASP A 300 -5.94 1.61 16.51
N TYR A 301 -5.03 2.08 15.67
CA TYR A 301 -5.33 2.45 14.29
C TYR A 301 -5.91 1.27 13.50
N MET A 302 -5.24 0.10 13.53
CA MET A 302 -5.71 -1.09 12.84
C MET A 302 -7.08 -1.54 13.37
N LYS A 303 -7.27 -1.58 14.70
CA LYS A 303 -8.55 -1.93 15.33
C LYS A 303 -9.69 -1.04 14.83
N THR A 304 -9.47 0.28 14.81
CA THR A 304 -10.50 1.24 14.41
C THR A 304 -10.84 1.14 12.92
N HIS A 305 -9.85 0.91 12.05
CA HIS A 305 -10.08 0.80 10.59
C HIS A 305 -10.67 -0.56 10.20
N ILE A 306 -10.26 -1.65 10.84
CA ILE A 306 -10.88 -2.97 10.65
C ILE A 306 -12.34 -2.94 11.15
N SER A 307 -12.61 -2.33 12.32
CA SER A 307 -13.98 -2.14 12.81
C SER A 307 -14.85 -1.30 11.85
N SER A 308 -14.28 -0.24 11.29
CA SER A 308 -14.96 0.61 10.29
C SER A 308 -15.25 -0.15 8.99
N THR A 309 -14.34 -1.05 8.58
CA THR A 309 -14.55 -1.96 7.46
C THR A 309 -15.70 -2.93 7.73
N LEU A 310 -15.75 -3.50 8.94
CA LEU A 310 -16.86 -4.36 9.37
C LEU A 310 -18.19 -3.61 9.39
N ALA A 311 -18.19 -2.35 9.82
CA ALA A 311 -19.38 -1.51 9.80
C ALA A 311 -19.89 -1.28 8.37
N ALA A 312 -18.99 -1.01 7.41
CA ALA A 312 -19.35 -0.88 6.00
C ALA A 312 -19.92 -2.18 5.43
N LEU A 313 -19.32 -3.34 5.75
CA LEU A 313 -19.83 -4.66 5.39
C LEU A 313 -21.25 -4.89 5.92
N ARG A 314 -21.49 -4.58 7.20
CA ARG A 314 -22.81 -4.68 7.84
C ARG A 314 -23.85 -3.76 7.20
N ASN A 315 -23.41 -2.65 6.62
CA ASN A 315 -24.24 -1.72 5.88
C ASN A 315 -24.43 -2.10 4.39
N GLY A 316 -23.93 -3.26 3.97
CA GLY A 316 -24.18 -3.83 2.65
C GLY A 316 -23.10 -3.53 1.60
N ALA A 317 -22.00 -2.89 2.00
CA ALA A 317 -20.86 -2.69 1.10
C ALA A 317 -20.19 -4.02 0.75
N ASN A 318 -19.82 -4.18 -0.52
CA ASN A 318 -19.21 -5.40 -1.05
C ASN A 318 -17.68 -5.38 -0.87
N VAL A 319 -17.21 -5.30 0.38
CA VAL A 319 -15.77 -5.34 0.69
C VAL A 319 -15.30 -6.80 0.75
N LYS A 320 -14.16 -7.10 0.12
CA LYS A 320 -13.61 -8.45 -0.04
C LYS A 320 -12.30 -8.69 0.69
N GLY A 321 -11.61 -7.64 1.12
CA GLY A 321 -10.41 -7.80 1.92
C GLY A 321 -9.84 -6.51 2.45
N TYR A 322 -8.93 -6.67 3.41
CA TYR A 322 -8.22 -5.60 4.11
C TYR A 322 -6.72 -5.93 4.15
N PHE A 323 -5.90 -5.00 3.67
CA PHE A 323 -4.45 -5.15 3.60
C PHE A 323 -3.76 -4.08 4.46
N ALA A 324 -3.08 -4.51 5.52
CA ALA A 324 -2.29 -3.62 6.36
C ALA A 324 -1.02 -3.17 5.61
N TRP A 325 -0.83 -1.85 5.46
CA TRP A 325 0.43 -1.27 5.01
C TRP A 325 1.33 -1.00 6.24
N CYS A 326 2.45 -1.69 6.41
CA CYS A 326 3.03 -2.75 5.57
C CYS A 326 3.52 -3.94 6.40
N PHE A 327 3.91 -5.03 5.74
CA PHE A 327 4.26 -6.26 6.46
C PHE A 327 5.52 -6.11 7.30
N LEU A 328 6.52 -5.43 6.75
CA LEU A 328 7.81 -5.16 7.38
C LEU A 328 8.23 -3.72 7.09
N ASP A 329 9.12 -3.14 7.90
CA ASP A 329 9.64 -1.82 7.59
C ASP A 329 10.36 -1.83 6.24
N VAL A 330 9.98 -0.87 5.39
CA VAL A 330 10.49 -0.72 4.03
C VAL A 330 11.08 0.69 3.84
N PHE A 331 11.75 0.92 2.72
CA PHE A 331 12.16 2.27 2.32
C PHE A 331 10.93 3.10 1.92
N GLU A 332 10.64 4.21 2.61
CA GLU A 332 9.44 5.03 2.32
C GLU A 332 9.74 6.15 1.32
N TYR A 333 8.95 6.23 0.24
CA TYR A 333 9.19 7.16 -0.88
C TYR A 333 9.30 8.64 -0.48
N LEU A 334 8.65 9.05 0.61
CA LEU A 334 8.63 10.44 1.08
C LEU A 334 9.68 10.73 2.16
N SER A 335 10.21 9.71 2.83
CA SER A 335 10.98 9.89 4.06
C SER A 335 12.19 8.96 4.21
N GLY A 336 12.46 8.10 3.24
CA GLY A 336 13.51 7.08 3.31
C GLY A 336 13.25 6.13 4.46
N PHE A 337 14.23 5.91 5.35
CA PHE A 337 14.07 5.00 6.50
C PHE A 337 13.56 5.70 7.77
N MET A 338 13.21 6.99 7.71
CA MET A 338 12.73 7.75 8.87
C MET A 338 11.31 7.41 9.29
N SER A 339 10.51 6.78 8.42
CA SER A 339 9.14 6.34 8.72
C SER A 339 9.05 4.83 8.64
N GLN A 340 8.44 4.24 9.65
CA GLN A 340 8.32 2.80 9.81
C GLN A 340 6.85 2.43 9.84
N TYR A 341 6.39 1.66 8.86
CA TYR A 341 5.01 1.20 8.75
C TYR A 341 4.84 -0.29 9.07
N GLY A 342 5.94 -1.03 9.22
CA GLY A 342 5.95 -2.48 9.28
C GLY A 342 5.24 -3.06 10.51
N LEU A 343 4.53 -4.17 10.33
CA LEU A 343 4.19 -5.07 11.44
C LEU A 343 5.47 -5.70 12.03
N TYR A 344 6.47 -5.94 11.19
CA TYR A 344 7.81 -6.36 11.58
C TYR A 344 8.80 -5.21 11.43
N ARG A 345 9.56 -4.92 12.49
CA ARG A 345 10.71 -4.00 12.39
C ARG A 345 11.83 -4.66 11.60
N VAL A 346 12.45 -3.91 10.68
CA VAL A 346 13.76 -4.26 10.11
C VAL A 346 14.80 -3.35 10.76
N ASP A 347 15.88 -3.93 11.29
CA ASP A 347 16.98 -3.15 11.84
C ASP A 347 17.95 -2.73 10.73
N PHE A 348 17.74 -1.56 10.14
CA PHE A 348 18.54 -1.05 9.02
C PHE A 348 19.98 -0.65 9.40
N GLU A 349 20.29 -0.58 10.70
CA GLU A 349 21.65 -0.30 11.20
C GLU A 349 22.49 -1.58 11.32
N ASP A 350 21.86 -2.77 11.25
CA ASP A 350 22.53 -4.06 11.29
C ASP A 350 22.65 -4.62 9.86
N GLU A 351 23.87 -4.97 9.44
CA GLU A 351 24.14 -5.55 8.12
C GLU A 351 23.32 -6.82 7.84
N ALA A 352 22.93 -7.57 8.87
CA ALA A 352 22.11 -8.76 8.73
C ALA A 352 20.62 -8.46 8.48
N LEU A 353 20.19 -7.21 8.69
CA LEU A 353 18.81 -6.72 8.54
C LEU A 353 17.77 -7.62 9.25
N PRO A 354 17.92 -7.91 10.56
CA PRO A 354 17.04 -8.82 11.27
C PRO A 354 15.60 -8.28 11.32
N ARG A 355 14.62 -9.19 11.21
CA ARG A 355 13.19 -8.89 11.36
C ARG A 355 12.74 -9.16 12.80
N GLN A 356 12.03 -8.21 13.41
CA GLN A 356 11.51 -8.32 14.77
C GLN A 356 10.01 -8.01 14.80
N ALA A 357 9.20 -8.97 15.26
CA ALA A 357 7.74 -8.79 15.36
C ALA A 357 7.40 -7.69 16.38
N ARG A 358 6.66 -6.66 15.94
CA ARG A 358 6.07 -5.66 16.83
C ARG A 358 4.83 -6.19 17.54
N LEU A 359 4.30 -5.40 18.48
CA LEU A 359 3.03 -5.69 19.16
C LEU A 359 1.89 -5.80 18.13
N SER A 360 1.86 -4.96 17.11
CA SER A 360 0.88 -5.05 16.01
C SER A 360 0.93 -6.36 15.24
N ALA A 361 2.12 -6.90 14.91
CA ALA A 361 2.23 -8.23 14.29
C ALA A 361 1.62 -9.32 15.16
N ARG A 362 1.94 -9.32 16.46
CA ARG A 362 1.43 -10.32 17.42
C ARG A 362 -0.08 -10.21 17.60
N TRP A 363 -0.58 -8.98 17.72
CA TRP A 363 -2.02 -8.70 17.81
C TRP A 363 -2.75 -9.18 16.55
N TYR A 364 -2.21 -8.87 15.36
CA TYR A 364 -2.83 -9.23 14.09
C TYR A 364 -2.86 -10.75 13.90
N SER A 365 -1.76 -11.45 14.20
CA SER A 365 -1.71 -12.92 14.20
C SER A 365 -2.81 -13.53 15.08
N LYS A 366 -2.94 -13.05 16.32
CA LYS A 366 -3.98 -13.54 17.26
C LYS A 366 -5.39 -13.23 16.78
N PHE A 367 -5.60 -12.09 16.12
CA PHE A 367 -6.88 -11.75 15.50
C PHE A 367 -7.23 -12.76 14.39
N LEU A 368 -6.27 -13.16 13.57
CA LEU A 368 -6.45 -14.10 12.46
C LEU A 368 -6.60 -15.56 12.91
N GLU A 369 -5.93 -15.98 13.99
CA GLU A 369 -6.11 -17.32 14.58
C GLU A 369 -7.51 -17.53 15.19
N ASN A 370 -8.09 -16.47 15.78
CA ASN A 370 -9.28 -16.60 16.63
C ASN A 370 -10.61 -16.55 15.86
N LYS A 371 -11.22 -17.73 15.68
CA LYS A 371 -12.67 -17.87 15.46
C LYS A 371 -13.48 -17.66 16.76
N GLY A 372 -13.22 -16.60 17.54
CA GLY A 372 -14.13 -16.16 18.62
C GLY A 372 -13.58 -15.82 20.02
N ILE A 373 -12.49 -15.05 20.17
CA ILE A 373 -12.09 -14.47 21.48
C ILE A 373 -11.98 -12.94 21.37
N HIS A 374 -12.55 -12.22 22.35
CA HIS A 374 -12.47 -10.76 22.47
C HIS A 374 -11.05 -10.33 22.91
N VAL A 375 -10.39 -9.48 22.12
CA VAL A 375 -8.97 -9.08 22.28
C VAL A 375 -8.81 -7.93 23.29
N GLU A 376 -9.44 -8.04 24.47
CA GLU A 376 -9.25 -7.09 25.58
C GLU A 376 -8.19 -7.57 26.59
N ASP A 377 -7.86 -8.87 26.64
CA ASP A 377 -7.17 -9.45 27.81
C ASP A 377 -5.64 -9.29 27.89
N GLU A 378 -4.96 -8.59 26.97
CA GLU A 378 -3.48 -8.59 26.95
C GLU A 378 -2.76 -7.24 26.87
N LEU A 379 -3.48 -6.11 26.95
CA LEU A 379 -2.77 -4.83 27.16
C LEU A 379 -2.11 -4.74 28.55
N ASP A 380 -2.45 -5.65 29.48
CA ASP A 380 -1.97 -5.63 30.86
C ASP A 380 -0.79 -6.56 31.16
N ASP A 381 -0.48 -7.56 30.32
CA ASP A 381 0.50 -8.61 30.68
C ASP A 381 1.95 -8.29 30.26
N ALA A 382 2.18 -7.19 29.52
CA ALA A 382 3.53 -6.69 29.25
C ALA A 382 4.12 -5.86 30.40
N GLY A 383 3.33 -5.53 31.43
CA GLY A 383 3.75 -4.73 32.59
C GLY A 383 4.10 -5.52 33.85
N SER A 384 3.86 -6.84 33.89
CA SER A 384 3.88 -7.63 35.14
C SER A 384 5.14 -8.47 35.38
N HIS A 385 6.14 -8.43 34.47
CA HIS A 385 7.38 -9.21 34.61
C HIS A 385 8.67 -8.40 34.80
N VAL A 386 8.55 -7.13 35.21
CA VAL A 386 9.69 -6.36 35.75
C VAL A 386 9.44 -6.11 37.24
N GLU A 387 9.48 -7.17 38.06
CA GLU A 387 9.84 -7.11 39.48
C GLU A 387 9.91 -8.55 40.05
N GLN A 388 11.11 -9.14 40.02
CA GLN A 388 11.74 -9.85 41.15
C GLN A 388 13.20 -10.20 40.84
#